data_AF-A0A3D4EQV7-F1
#
_entry.id   AF-A0A3D4EQV7-F1
#
_cell.length_a   1.000
_cell.length_b   1.000
_cell.length_c   1.000
_cell.angle_alpha   90.00
_cell.angle_beta   90.00
_cell.angle_gamma   90.00
#
_symmetry.space_group_name_H-M   'P 1'
#
loop_
_entity.id
_entity.type
_entity.pdbx_description
1 polymer ?
#
loop_
_entity_poly.entity_id
_entity_poly.type
_entity_poly.pdbx_seq_one_letter_code
_entity_poly.pdbx_strand_id
1 'polypeptide(L)'
;MRIIQASYILPLNTAPIKDGYLYIEDDGTVIHVNDITPITNQFEVEVYEGIICPGFVNTHCHLELSHMKGLVPKGSGLPKFVSQIPQLRKQSNLDPLKSLKEA
;
A
#
# COMPACT_ATOMS: atom_id res chain seq x y z
N MET A 1 8.55 16.95 12.97
CA MET A 1 9.42 16.35 11.94
C MET A 1 9.96 15.01 12.40
N ARG A 2 10.04 14.03 11.50
CA ARG A 2 10.56 12.67 11.70
C ARG A 2 11.73 12.41 10.77
N ILE A 3 12.72 11.66 11.26
CA ILE A 3 13.84 11.18 10.45
C ILE A 3 13.84 9.66 10.53
N ILE A 4 13.69 9.00 9.38
CA ILE A 4 13.61 7.55 9.30
C ILE A 4 14.80 7.03 8.52
N GLN A 5 15.55 6.11 9.11
CA GLN A 5 16.61 5.36 8.43
C GLN A 5 16.10 3.97 8.05
N ALA A 6 16.48 3.49 6.86
CA ALA A 6 16.19 2.12 6.44
C ALA A 6 17.37 1.49 5.68
N SER A 7 17.45 0.16 5.69
CA SER A 7 18.48 -0.57 4.93
C SER A 7 18.47 -0.21 3.44
N TYR A 8 17.28 0.01 2.86
CA TYR A 8 17.12 0.62 1.55
C TYR A 8 15.93 1.57 1.49
N ILE A 9 16.08 2.67 0.74
CA ILE A 9 14.97 3.52 0.31
C ILE A 9 14.86 3.47 -1.22
N LEU A 10 13.67 3.21 -1.73
CA LEU A 10 13.34 3.15 -3.16
C LEU A 10 12.55 4.40 -3.57
N PRO A 11 13.21 5.52 -3.95
CA PRO A 11 12.52 6.77 -4.28
C PRO A 11 11.81 6.75 -5.65
N LEU A 12 12.05 5.73 -6.46
CA LEU A 12 11.48 5.47 -7.80
C LEU A 12 11.90 6.44 -8.92
N ASN A 13 12.46 7.60 -8.61
CA ASN A 13 13.01 8.55 -9.58
C ASN A 13 14.55 8.48 -9.72
N THR A 14 15.23 7.78 -8.82
CA THR A 14 16.68 7.54 -8.82
C THR A 14 16.98 6.10 -8.40
N ALA A 15 18.26 5.72 -8.36
CA ALA A 15 18.68 4.42 -7.88
C ALA A 15 18.29 4.21 -6.39
N PRO A 16 18.08 2.95 -5.96
CA PRO A 16 17.91 2.61 -4.56
C PRO A 16 19.02 3.19 -3.69
N ILE A 17 18.66 3.79 -2.56
CA ILE A 17 19.60 4.38 -1.61
C ILE A 17 19.82 3.37 -0.48
N LYS A 18 21.05 2.87 -0.35
CA LYS A 18 21.42 1.97 0.74
C LYS A 18 21.66 2.77 2.03
N ASP A 19 21.19 2.25 3.16
CA ASP A 19 21.32 2.88 4.48
C ASP A 19 20.80 4.34 4.50
N GLY A 20 19.75 4.61 3.71
CA GLY A 20 19.24 5.95 3.45
C GLY A 20 18.38 6.52 4.59
N TYR A 21 18.23 7.84 4.56
CA TYR A 21 17.45 8.65 5.48
C TYR A 21 16.31 9.37 4.74
N LEU A 22 15.12 9.30 5.32
CA LEU A 22 13.90 9.97 4.88
C LEU A 22 13.47 11.00 5.92
N TYR A 23 13.29 12.24 5.49
CA TYR A 23 12.89 13.36 6.33
C TYR A 23 11.42 13.71 6.03
N ILE A 24 10.58 13.71 7.06
CA ILE A 24 9.13 13.89 6.92
C ILE A 24 8.65 14.96 7.90
N GLU A 25 7.81 15.88 7.44
CA GLU A 25 7.12 16.83 8.32
C GLU A 25 6.00 16.15 9.12
N ASP A 26 5.46 16.87 10.12
CA ASP A 26 4.38 16.36 10.96
C ASP A 26 3.08 16.10 10.19
N ASP A 27 2.89 16.73 9.03
CA ASP A 27 1.76 16.51 8.12
C ASP A 27 1.96 15.36 7.12
N GLY A 28 3.11 14.70 7.16
CA GLY A 28 3.46 13.60 6.25
C GLY A 28 4.15 14.02 4.96
N THR A 29 4.40 15.31 4.74
CA THR A 29 5.16 15.79 3.58
C THR A 29 6.60 15.29 3.62
N VAL A 30 7.05 14.65 2.53
CA VAL A 30 8.45 14.24 2.35
C VAL A 30 9.27 15.46 1.97
N ILE A 31 10.31 15.77 2.75
CA ILE A 31 11.19 16.92 2.54
C ILE A 31 12.46 16.52 1.80
N HIS A 32 13.15 15.49 2.29
CA HIS A 32 14.41 15.03 1.72
C HIS A 32 14.55 13.51 1.80
N VAL A 33 15.29 12.95 0.84
CA VAL A 33 15.74 11.56 0.84
C VAL A 33 17.20 11.56 0.40
N ASN A 34 18.10 11.01 1.21
CA ASN A 34 19.53 10.92 0.92
C ASN A 34 20.20 9.80 1.74
N ASP A 35 21.52 9.62 1.58
CA ASP A 35 22.37 8.67 2.31
C ASP A 35 23.28 9.37 3.34
N ILE A 36 22.99 10.63 3.68
CA ILE A 36 23.82 11.43 4.56
C ILE A 36 23.30 11.29 5.99
N THR A 37 24.14 10.73 6.87
CA THR A 37 23.83 10.64 8.30
C THR A 37 23.50 12.02 8.86
N PRO A 38 22.32 12.22 9.47
CA PRO A 38 21.93 13.50 10.03
C PRO A 38 22.82 13.88 11.20
N ILE A 39 23.24 15.15 11.25
CA ILE A 39 23.86 15.74 12.42
C ILE A 39 22.78 16.55 13.13
N THR A 40 22.16 15.97 14.14
CA THR A 40 21.09 16.61 14.91
C THR A 40 21.14 16.18 16.37
N ASN A 41 20.90 17.14 17.26
CA ASN A 41 20.68 16.90 18.69
C ASN A 41 19.21 17.09 19.07
N GLN A 42 18.36 17.44 18.10
CA GLN A 42 16.97 17.86 18.31
C GLN A 42 15.97 16.78 17.91
N PHE A 43 16.35 15.88 17.00
CA PHE A 43 15.47 14.86 16.45
C PHE A 43 16.12 13.48 16.58
N GLU A 44 15.33 12.51 17.01
CA GLU A 44 15.74 11.11 17.03
C GLU A 44 15.65 10.51 15.62
N VAL A 45 16.56 9.59 15.30
CA VAL A 45 16.53 8.83 14.05
C VAL A 45 15.83 7.50 14.32
N GLU A 46 14.68 7.29 13.69
CA GLU A 46 13.93 6.03 13.73
C GLU A 46 14.60 5.03 12.77
N VAL A 47 15.19 3.96 13.30
CA VAL A 47 15.95 2.98 12.49
C VAL A 47 15.09 1.74 12.23
N TYR A 48 14.95 1.37 10.95
CA TYR A 48 14.21 0.18 10.53
C TYR A 48 15.07 -0.76 9.67
N GLU A 49 15.13 -2.03 10.07
CA GLU A 49 15.70 -3.08 9.22
C GLU A 49 14.70 -3.46 8.12
N GLY A 50 14.95 -3.02 6.90
CA GLY A 50 14.03 -3.25 5.79
C GLY A 50 14.13 -2.23 4.66
N ILE A 51 13.11 -2.25 3.80
CA ILE A 51 13.02 -1.41 2.60
C ILE A 51 11.84 -0.46 2.76
N ILE A 52 12.07 0.83 2.53
CA ILE A 52 11.03 1.84 2.40
C ILE A 52 10.81 2.13 0.91
N CYS A 53 9.56 2.14 0.49
CA CYS A 53 9.15 2.56 -0.85
C CYS A 53 7.83 3.36 -0.76
N PRO A 54 7.49 4.13 -1.81
CA PRO A 54 6.17 4.73 -1.91
C PRO A 54 5.06 3.68 -1.80
N GLY A 55 3.98 4.05 -1.14
CA GLY A 55 2.78 3.22 -1.08
C GLY A 55 2.25 2.91 -2.48
N PHE A 56 1.81 1.68 -2.69
CA PHE A 56 1.26 1.28 -3.98
C PHE A 56 -0.10 1.92 -4.24
N VAL A 57 -0.31 2.36 -5.48
CA VAL A 57 -1.59 2.90 -5.94
C VAL A 57 -2.37 1.78 -6.61
N ASN A 58 -3.50 1.40 -6.01
CA ASN A 58 -4.47 0.53 -6.65
C ASN A 58 -5.45 1.36 -7.48
N THR A 59 -5.21 1.48 -8.78
CA THR A 59 -6.01 2.31 -9.69
C THR A 59 -7.34 1.67 -10.11
N HIS A 60 -7.54 0.38 -9.84
CA HIS A 60 -8.74 -0.33 -10.26
C HIS A 60 -9.13 -1.41 -9.25
N CYS A 61 -10.25 -1.20 -8.58
CA CYS A 61 -10.86 -2.17 -7.69
C CYS A 61 -12.37 -2.06 -7.74
N HIS A 62 -13.05 -3.19 -7.57
CA HIS A 62 -14.50 -3.27 -7.40
C HIS A 62 -14.81 -3.55 -5.93
N LEU A 63 -14.77 -2.49 -5.12
CA LEU A 63 -15.04 -2.52 -3.69
C LEU A 63 -16.45 -3.06 -3.39
N GLU A 64 -17.43 -2.74 -4.23
CA GLU A 64 -18.80 -3.25 -4.13
C GLU A 64 -18.89 -4.78 -4.28
N LEU A 65 -17.86 -5.43 -4.84
CA LEU A 65 -17.77 -6.87 -5.01
C LEU A 65 -16.91 -7.56 -3.94
N SER A 66 -16.33 -6.84 -2.97
CA SER A 66 -15.41 -7.43 -1.98
C SER A 66 -16.04 -8.56 -1.17
N HIS A 67 -17.31 -8.44 -0.83
CA HIS A 67 -18.08 -9.50 -0.14
C HIS A 67 -18.31 -10.76 -1.01
N MET A 68 -17.99 -10.72 -2.30
CA MET A 68 -18.10 -11.85 -3.23
C MET A 68 -16.76 -12.57 -3.43
N LYS A 69 -15.73 -12.26 -2.64
CA LYS A 69 -14.40 -12.88 -2.71
C LYS A 69 -14.51 -14.41 -2.66
N GLY A 70 -14.01 -15.06 -3.71
CA GLY A 70 -14.01 -16.52 -3.83
C GLY A 70 -15.31 -17.16 -4.33
N LEU A 71 -16.39 -16.40 -4.55
CA LEU A 71 -17.67 -16.95 -5.02
C LEU A 71 -17.69 -17.22 -6.53
N VAL A 72 -16.96 -16.41 -7.31
CA VAL A 72 -16.93 -16.54 -8.77
C VAL A 72 -15.82 -17.52 -9.19
N PRO A 73 -16.13 -18.60 -9.94
CA PRO A 73 -15.13 -19.52 -10.46
C PRO A 73 -14.09 -18.81 -11.32
N LYS A 74 -12.81 -19.04 -11.02
CA LYS A 74 -11.66 -18.51 -11.79
C LYS A 74 -11.60 -19.15 -13.17
N GLY A 75 -11.00 -18.45 -14.14
CA GLY A 75 -10.76 -18.98 -15.49
C GLY A 75 -12.02 -19.17 -16.34
N SER A 76 -13.15 -18.58 -15.96
CA SER A 76 -14.42 -18.70 -16.69
C SER A 76 -14.54 -17.76 -17.90
N GLY A 77 -13.67 -16.75 -18.00
CA GLY A 77 -13.70 -15.71 -19.04
C GLY A 77 -14.67 -14.57 -18.72
N LEU A 78 -14.45 -13.40 -19.32
CA LEU A 78 -15.19 -12.18 -18.97
C LEU A 78 -16.72 -12.29 -19.14
N PRO A 79 -17.27 -12.83 -20.24
CA PRO A 79 -18.72 -12.92 -20.39
C PRO A 79 -19.42 -13.76 -19.31
N LYS A 80 -18.79 -14.89 -18.92
CA LYS A 80 -19.31 -15.76 -17.85
C LYS A 80 -19.15 -15.11 -16.47
N PHE A 81 -18.03 -14.42 -16.24
CA PHE A 81 -17.82 -13.65 -15.01
C PHE A 81 -18.94 -12.62 -14.81
N VAL A 82 -19.21 -11.79 -15.83
CA VAL A 82 -20.23 -10.73 -15.74
C VAL A 82 -21.63 -11.29 -15.53
N SER A 83 -22.00 -12.36 -16.24
CA SER A 83 -23.34 -12.94 -16.14
C SER A 83 -23.63 -13.61 -14.79
N GLN A 84 -22.60 -14.06 -14.08
CA GLN A 84 -22.72 -14.70 -12.76
C GLN A 84 -22.91 -13.70 -11.61
N ILE A 85 -22.45 -12.44 -11.77
CA ILE A 85 -22.46 -11.45 -10.68
C ILE A 85 -23.85 -11.26 -10.05
N PRO A 86 -24.95 -11.02 -10.81
CA PRO A 86 -26.26 -10.77 -10.21
C PRO A 86 -26.80 -11.93 -9.37
N GLN A 87 -26.43 -13.16 -9.74
CA GLN A 87 -26.85 -14.39 -9.06
C GLN A 87 -26.03 -14.60 -7.79
N LEU A 88 -24.71 -14.53 -7.90
CA LEU A 88 -23.79 -14.82 -6.79
C LEU A 88 -23.78 -13.71 -5.73
N ARG A 89 -24.06 -12.46 -6.11
CA ARG A 89 -24.12 -11.34 -5.14
C ARG A 89 -25.16 -11.56 -4.05
N LYS A 90 -26.27 -12.24 -4.37
CA LYS A 90 -27.33 -12.58 -3.40
C LYS A 90 -26.99 -13.77 -2.51
N GLN A 91 -25.94 -14.53 -2.84
CA GLN A 91 -25.52 -15.73 -2.11
C GLN A 91 -24.40 -15.46 -1.11
N SER A 92 -23.80 -14.27 -1.15
CA SER A 92 -22.77 -13.91 -0.17
C SER A 92 -23.39 -13.77 1.22
N ASN A 93 -22.82 -14.48 2.18
CA ASN A 93 -23.15 -14.36 3.60
C ASN A 93 -22.25 -13.36 4.33
N LEU A 94 -21.36 -12.67 3.60
CA LEU A 94 -20.45 -11.68 4.17
C LEU A 94 -21.11 -10.31 4.21
N ASP A 95 -20.88 -9.60 5.31
CA ASP A 95 -21.31 -8.21 5.44
C ASP A 95 -20.55 -7.33 4.43
N PRO A 96 -21.25 -6.61 3.53
CA PRO A 96 -20.59 -5.79 2.52
C PRO A 96 -19.65 -4.73 3.09
N LEU A 97 -20.04 -4.05 4.17
CA LEU A 97 -19.24 -2.98 4.77
C LEU A 97 -18.00 -3.51 5.49
N LYS A 98 -18.12 -4.68 6.13
CA LYS A 98 -16.97 -5.36 6.74
C LYS A 98 -16.01 -5.84 5.66
N SER A 99 -16.52 -6.45 4.59
CA SER A 99 -15.69 -6.92 3.48
C SER A 99 -14.95 -5.80 2.74
N LEU A 100 -15.47 -4.57 2.72
CA LEU A 100 -14.76 -3.40 2.17
C LEU A 100 -13.46 -3.09 2.94
N LYS A 101 -13.45 -3.28 4.26
CA LYS A 101 -12.28 -2.98 5.10
C LYS A 101 -11.18 -4.05 5.00
N GLU A 102 -11.55 -5.23 4.51
CA GLU A 102 -10.67 -6.39 4.31
C GLU A 102 -10.27 -6.58 2.83
N ALA A 103 -10.67 -5.64 1.97
CA ALA A 103 -10.51 -5.68 0.51
C ALA A 103 -9.08 -5.43 0.06
#